data_AF-A0A2K3J259-F1
#
_entry.id   AF-A0A2K3J259-F1
#
_cell.length_a   1.000
_cell.length_b   1.000
_cell.length_c   1.000
_cell.angle_alpha   90.00
_cell.angle_beta   90.00
_cell.angle_gamma   90.00
#
_symmetry.space_group_name_H-M   'P 1'
#
loop_
_entity.id
_entity.type
_entity.pdbx_description
1 polymer ?
#
loop_
_entity_poly.entity_id
_entity_poly.type
_entity_poly.pdbx_seq_one_letter_code
_entity_poly.pdbx_strand_id
1 'polypeptide(L)'
;MSDLRTVLRDLGGIFIIIGVVTLVALLVPLYFGTKDGYNEYQSIGPILITAAVYFLSGFPLYFIFRKADPQNFKSAMVTAALGWLLISAISSIPFWLIPYDKFSLATM
;
A
#
# COMPACT_ATOMS: atom_id res chain seq x y z
N MET A 1 22.89 16.51 7.11
CA MET A 1 21.45 16.14 7.13
C MET A 1 20.92 15.75 5.74
N SER A 2 21.76 15.29 4.78
CA SER A 2 21.27 14.83 3.47
C SER A 2 20.73 13.39 3.52
N ASP A 3 21.30 12.53 4.37
CA ASP A 3 20.93 11.12 4.48
C ASP A 3 19.42 10.89 4.75
N LEU A 4 18.82 11.65 5.67
CA LEU A 4 17.40 11.50 5.99
C LEU A 4 16.50 11.88 4.81
N ARG A 5 16.89 12.89 4.01
CA ARG A 5 16.14 13.31 2.82
C ARG A 5 16.19 12.22 1.75
N THR A 6 17.34 11.56 1.58
CA THR A 6 17.50 10.41 0.69
C THR A 6 16.61 9.26 1.12
N VAL A 7 16.58 8.91 2.42
CA VAL A 7 15.69 7.87 2.95
C VAL A 7 14.23 8.19 2.64
N LEU A 8 13.76 9.41 2.93
CA LEU A 8 12.36 9.80 2.69
C LEU A 8 11.99 9.81 1.21
N ARG A 9 12.92 10.20 0.31
CA ARG A 9 12.72 10.11 -1.14
C ARG A 9 12.53 8.67 -1.59
N ASP A 10 13.43 7.78 -1.17
CA ASP A 10 13.43 6.38 -1.61
C ASP A 10 12.21 5.65 -1.04
N LEU A 11 11.84 5.94 0.20
CA LEU A 11 10.63 5.43 0.83
C LEU A 11 9.36 5.92 0.14
N GLY A 12 9.32 7.20 -0.29
CA GLY A 12 8.25 7.73 -1.12
C GLY A 12 8.13 7.01 -2.46
N GLY A 13 9.25 6.71 -3.11
CA GLY A 13 9.28 5.92 -4.34
C GLY A 13 8.74 4.50 -4.15
N ILE A 14 9.14 3.83 -3.07
CA ILE A 14 8.65 2.50 -2.68
C ILE A 14 7.12 2.52 -2.48
N PHE A 15 6.58 3.53 -1.79
CA PHE A 15 5.14 3.66 -1.60
C PHE A 15 4.38 3.86 -2.92
N ILE A 16 4.90 4.65 -3.85
CA ILE A 16 4.28 4.82 -5.18
C ILE A 16 4.24 3.48 -5.91
N ILE A 17 5.36 2.74 -5.94
CA ILE A 17 5.44 1.42 -6.60
C ILE A 17 4.42 0.46 -5.98
N ILE A 18 4.36 0.40 -4.66
CA ILE A 18 3.45 -0.51 -3.95
C ILE A 18 2.00 -0.09 -4.16
N GLY A 19 1.69 1.20 -4.16
CA GLY A 19 0.35 1.70 -4.51
C GLY A 19 -0.10 1.21 -5.89
N VAL A 20 0.80 1.24 -6.89
CA VAL A 20 0.52 0.69 -8.23
C VAL A 20 0.30 -0.83 -8.17
N VAL A 21 1.14 -1.58 -7.45
CA VAL A 21 0.98 -3.03 -7.27
C VAL A 21 -0.34 -3.36 -6.57
N THR A 22 -0.75 -2.57 -5.57
CA THR A 22 -2.04 -2.73 -4.89
C THR A 22 -3.21 -2.49 -5.86
N LEU A 23 -3.09 -1.58 -6.83
CA LEU A 23 -4.11 -1.43 -7.87
C LEU A 23 -4.21 -2.67 -8.77
N VAL A 24 -3.11 -3.37 -9.04
CA VAL A 24 -3.15 -4.64 -9.79
C VAL A 24 -3.99 -5.69 -9.06
N ALA A 25 -4.00 -5.68 -7.72
CA ALA A 25 -4.85 -6.57 -6.93
C ALA A 25 -6.35 -6.35 -7.14
N LEU A 26 -6.78 -5.19 -7.67
CA LEU A 26 -8.18 -4.94 -8.04
C LEU A 26 -8.65 -5.75 -9.24
N LEU A 27 -7.74 -6.28 -10.07
CA LEU A 27 -8.11 -7.10 -11.22
C LEU A 27 -8.90 -8.36 -10.80
N VAL A 28 -8.57 -8.92 -9.64
CA VAL A 28 -9.24 -10.12 -9.10
C VAL A 28 -10.71 -9.84 -8.76
N PRO A 29 -11.06 -8.91 -7.84
CA PRO A 29 -12.46 -8.62 -7.53
C PRO A 29 -13.21 -8.01 -8.72
N LEU A 30 -12.54 -7.36 -9.67
CA LEU A 30 -13.19 -6.88 -10.90
C LEU A 30 -13.57 -8.01 -11.86
N TYR A 31 -12.78 -9.08 -11.94
CA TYR A 31 -13.04 -10.22 -12.82
C TYR A 31 -13.98 -11.26 -12.19
N PHE A 32 -13.83 -11.50 -10.89
CA PHE A 32 -14.59 -12.53 -10.17
C PHE A 32 -15.83 -12.00 -9.45
N GLY A 33 -15.89 -10.70 -9.15
CA GLY A 33 -16.90 -10.11 -8.25
C GLY A 33 -18.36 -10.12 -8.72
N THR A 34 -18.63 -10.66 -9.91
CA THR A 34 -19.99 -10.79 -10.47
C THR A 34 -20.54 -12.22 -10.40
N LYS A 35 -19.74 -13.23 -10.10
CA LYS A 35 -20.13 -14.63 -10.38
C LYS A 35 -21.09 -15.27 -9.38
N ASP A 36 -21.09 -14.88 -8.10
CA ASP A 36 -21.75 -15.71 -7.08
C ASP A 36 -22.88 -15.03 -6.29
N GLY A 37 -23.41 -13.88 -6.72
CA GLY A 37 -24.55 -13.22 -6.04
C GLY A 37 -24.22 -12.62 -4.66
N TYR A 38 -23.02 -12.85 -4.15
CA TYR A 38 -22.39 -12.08 -3.08
C TYR A 38 -21.82 -10.79 -3.67
N ASN A 39 -22.03 -9.68 -2.97
CA ASN A 39 -21.57 -8.37 -3.40
C ASN A 39 -20.06 -8.22 -3.16
N GLU A 40 -19.24 -9.02 -3.86
CA GLU A 40 -17.77 -9.07 -3.75
C GLU A 40 -17.07 -7.76 -4.16
N TYR A 41 -17.83 -6.80 -4.71
CA TYR A 41 -17.42 -5.41 -4.84
C TYR A 41 -17.07 -4.77 -3.47
N GLN A 42 -17.48 -5.36 -2.35
CA GLN A 42 -17.10 -4.93 -1.00
C GLN A 42 -15.59 -4.87 -0.78
N SER A 43 -14.79 -5.69 -1.49
CA SER A 43 -13.33 -5.68 -1.38
C SER A 43 -12.65 -4.58 -2.20
N ILE A 44 -13.34 -4.02 -3.21
CA ILE A 44 -12.78 -2.98 -4.10
C ILE A 44 -12.53 -1.68 -3.34
N GLY A 45 -13.48 -1.25 -2.52
CA GLY A 45 -13.37 -0.03 -1.72
C GLY A 45 -12.13 -0.04 -0.80
N PRO A 46 -11.97 -1.05 0.07
CA PRO A 46 -10.81 -1.20 0.95
C PRO A 46 -9.46 -1.22 0.22
N ILE A 47 -9.36 -1.93 -0.92
CA ILE A 47 -8.13 -2.00 -1.71
C ILE A 47 -7.83 -0.63 -2.35
N LEU A 48 -8.84 0.07 -2.87
CA LEU A 48 -8.69 1.43 -3.40
C LEU A 48 -8.25 2.42 -2.33
N ILE A 49 -8.83 2.37 -1.13
CA ILE A 49 -8.43 3.21 0.00
C ILE A 49 -6.97 2.95 0.35
N THR A 50 -6.55 1.69 0.38
CA THR A 50 -5.17 1.31 0.70
C THR A 50 -4.18 1.82 -0.35
N ALA A 51 -4.52 1.67 -1.64
CA ALA A 51 -3.73 2.25 -2.74
C ALA A 51 -3.68 3.78 -2.63
N ALA A 52 -4.79 4.44 -2.31
CA ALA A 52 -4.84 5.88 -2.10
C ALA A 52 -3.94 6.32 -0.93
N VAL A 53 -3.90 5.58 0.18
CA VAL A 53 -3.00 5.87 1.31
C VAL A 53 -1.53 5.76 0.88
N TYR A 54 -1.17 4.74 0.09
CA TYR A 54 0.18 4.63 -0.48
C TYR A 54 0.53 5.80 -1.40
N PHE A 55 -0.37 6.23 -2.26
CA PHE A 55 -0.12 7.39 -3.14
C PHE A 55 -0.07 8.71 -2.36
N LEU A 56 -1.00 8.94 -1.43
CA LEU A 56 -1.06 10.16 -0.63
C LEU A 56 0.16 10.30 0.30
N SER A 57 0.73 9.20 0.75
CA SER A 57 1.99 9.23 1.49
C SER A 57 3.20 9.29 0.56
N GLY A 58 3.22 8.47 -0.51
CA GLY A 58 4.35 8.35 -1.42
C GLY A 58 4.64 9.59 -2.26
N PHE A 59 3.62 10.20 -2.87
CA PHE A 59 3.79 11.35 -3.78
C PHE A 59 4.39 12.58 -3.08
N PRO A 60 3.89 13.03 -1.91
CA PRO A 60 4.50 14.16 -1.21
C PRO A 60 5.92 13.87 -0.78
N LEU A 61 6.19 12.68 -0.22
CA LEU A 61 7.53 12.28 0.20
C LEU A 61 8.51 12.29 -0.98
N TYR A 62 8.12 11.70 -2.11
CA TYR A 62 8.97 11.66 -3.29
C TYR A 62 9.21 13.06 -3.88
N PHE A 63 8.15 13.86 -4.06
CA PHE A 63 8.26 15.14 -4.78
C PHE A 63 9.03 16.22 -3.99
N ILE A 64 8.88 16.24 -2.66
CA ILE A 64 9.59 17.16 -1.76
C ILE A 64 11.08 16.83 -1.71
N PHE A 65 11.44 15.54 -1.68
CA PHE A 65 12.82 15.10 -1.49
C PHE A 65 13.52 14.62 -2.76
N ARG A 66 12.93 14.80 -3.95
CA ARG A 66 13.50 14.32 -5.23
C ARG A 66 14.93 14.79 -5.53
N LYS A 67 15.32 15.95 -5.00
CA LYS A 67 16.67 16.55 -5.18
C LYS A 67 17.68 16.07 -4.13
N ALA A 68 17.35 15.07 -3.33
CA ALA A 68 18.26 14.53 -2.33
C ALA A 68 19.47 13.86 -2.99
N ASP A 69 20.59 13.88 -2.26
CA ASP A 69 21.85 13.29 -2.68
C ASP A 69 21.73 11.77 -2.93
N PRO A 70 22.71 11.17 -3.64
CA PRO A 70 22.77 9.74 -3.87
C PRO A 70 22.71 8.92 -2.57
N GLN A 71 22.19 7.70 -2.67
CA GLN A 71 22.04 6.78 -1.55
C GLN A 71 23.40 6.33 -0.98
N ASN A 72 23.59 6.51 0.33
CA ASN A 72 24.66 5.88 1.10
C ASN A 72 24.20 4.52 1.69
N PHE A 73 25.14 3.61 1.98
CA PHE A 73 24.84 2.26 2.49
C PHE A 73 24.03 2.25 3.79
N LYS A 74 24.34 3.17 4.72
CA LYS A 74 23.60 3.34 5.98
C LYS A 74 22.15 3.77 5.72
N SER A 75 21.96 4.74 4.84
CA SER A 75 20.64 5.25 4.43
C SER A 75 19.82 4.16 3.72
N ALA A 76 20.47 3.31 2.92
CA ALA A 76 19.84 2.15 2.28
C ALA A 76 19.25 1.15 3.29
N MET A 77 20.03 0.76 4.31
CA MET A 77 19.57 -0.15 5.35
C MET A 77 18.37 0.42 6.13
N VAL A 78 18.43 1.70 6.48
CA VAL A 78 17.32 2.37 7.19
C VAL A 78 16.07 2.42 6.31
N THR A 79 16.22 2.70 5.02
CA THR A 79 15.11 2.70 4.06
C THR A 79 14.46 1.32 3.95
N ALA A 80 15.27 0.26 3.89
CA ALA A 80 14.75 -1.11 3.83
C ALA A 80 13.94 -1.47 5.09
N ALA A 81 14.48 -1.17 6.29
CA ALA A 81 13.79 -1.44 7.54
C ALA A 81 12.47 -0.66 7.68
N LEU A 82 12.49 0.65 7.38
CA LEU A 82 11.29 1.49 7.43
C LEU A 82 10.28 1.11 6.35
N GLY A 83 10.76 0.74 5.15
CA GLY A 83 9.94 0.23 4.07
C GLY A 83 9.11 -0.95 4.56
N TRP A 84 9.75 -2.03 5.03
CA TRP A 84 9.03 -3.22 5.51
C TRP A 84 8.04 -2.92 6.64
N LEU A 85 8.41 -2.06 7.59
CA LEU A 85 7.55 -1.69 8.71
C LEU A 85 6.30 -0.94 8.22
N LEU A 86 6.48 0.11 7.42
CA LEU A 86 5.39 0.97 6.98
C LEU A 86 4.50 0.29 5.93
N ILE A 87 5.10 -0.51 5.04
CA ILE A 87 4.35 -1.32 4.07
C ILE A 87 3.42 -2.27 4.82
N SER A 88 3.92 -3.01 5.81
CA SER A 88 3.12 -3.95 6.59
C SER A 88 2.00 -3.24 7.35
N ALA A 89 2.28 -2.07 7.93
CA ALA A 89 1.28 -1.28 8.64
C ALA A 89 0.15 -0.82 7.72
N ILE A 90 0.47 -0.24 6.56
CA ILE A 90 -0.53 0.25 5.61
C ILE A 90 -1.28 -0.92 4.93
N SER A 91 -0.59 -2.01 4.61
CA SER A 91 -1.19 -3.21 4.01
C SER A 91 -2.16 -3.94 4.94
N SER A 92 -2.22 -3.60 6.22
CA SER A 92 -3.23 -4.14 7.14
C SER A 92 -4.63 -3.52 6.94
N ILE A 93 -4.73 -2.37 6.27
CA ILE A 93 -5.98 -1.61 6.08
C ILE A 93 -7.08 -2.43 5.38
N PRO A 94 -6.84 -3.17 4.27
CA PRO A 94 -7.88 -3.97 3.64
C PRO A 94 -8.49 -4.99 4.61
N PHE A 95 -7.66 -5.62 5.43
CA PHE A 95 -8.11 -6.65 6.38
C PHE A 95 -8.97 -6.09 7.52
N TRP A 96 -8.82 -4.79 7.85
CA TRP A 96 -9.66 -4.12 8.84
C TRP A 96 -11.01 -3.68 8.26
N LEU A 97 -11.03 -3.33 6.97
CA LEU A 97 -12.19 -2.73 6.33
C LEU A 97 -13.09 -3.74 5.61
N ILE A 98 -12.55 -4.89 5.17
CA ILE A 98 -13.36 -5.94 4.56
C ILE A 98 -14.26 -6.56 5.64
N PRO A 99 -15.60 -6.44 5.52
CA PRO A 99 -16.51 -7.02 6.49
C PRO A 99 -16.40 -8.54 6.47
N TYR A 100 -16.35 -9.15 7.66
CA TYR A 100 -16.47 -10.60 7.77
C TYR A 100 -17.84 -11.04 7.30
N ASP A 101 -17.88 -11.99 6.37
CA ASP A 101 -19.14 -12.59 5.94
C ASP A 101 -19.68 -13.46 7.07
N LYS A 102 -20.65 -12.90 7.81
CA LYS A 102 -21.30 -13.56 8.95
C LYS A 102 -22.05 -14.82 8.52
N PHE A 103 -22.42 -14.93 7.24
CA PHE A 103 -23.12 -16.10 6.72
C PHE A 103 -22.21 -17.32 6.66
N SER A 104 -20.96 -17.17 6.20
CA SER A 104 -19.98 -18.26 6.18
C SER A 104 -19.61 -18.76 7.59
N LEU A 105 -19.65 -17.89 8.60
CA LEU A 105 -19.40 -18.27 10.00
C LEU A 105 -20.58 -18.99 10.66
N ALA A 106 -21.80 -18.73 10.21
CA ALA A 106 -23.01 -19.38 10.76
C ALA A 106 -23.22 -20.80 10.23
N THR A 107 -22.58 -21.15 9.11
CA THR A 107 -22.66 -22.46 8.46
C THR A 107 -21.43 -23.36 8.69
N MET A 108 -20.45 -22.90 9.49
CA MET A 108 -19.29 -23.68 9.95
C MET A 108 -19.55 -24.39 11.27
#